data_AF-A0AAW7TGF4-F1
#
_entry.id   AF-A0AAW7TGF4-F1
#
_cell.length_a   1.000
_cell.length_b   1.000
_cell.length_c   1.000
_cell.angle_alpha   90.00
_cell.angle_beta   90.00
_cell.angle_gamma   90.00
#
_symmetry.space_group_name_H-M   'P 1'
#
loop_
_entity.id
_entity.type
_entity.pdbx_description
1 polymer ?
#
loop_
_entity_poly.entity_id
_entity_poly.type
_entity_poly.pdbx_seq_one_letter_code
_entity_poly.pdbx_strand_id
1 'polypeptide(L)'
;MVKRLLIVALVAMPLQSHAQSSVTLFGLLDEGVTYVSNAGGHSLVQMASGIQAPNLLGLRGVEDLGGGYTAFFVLDSQPDLNTGKQNGGAFTGRESYVGLASPYGTLSMGRQFDYMFDNLSVARWGHQIPFVSLYQLPGGPFSKLGTPLGTFDYTRIAGGEATPNSVKFTSKNYAGFNFGAMYGFSNIAGATGSNNLMSFGANYDSGPLRLNAAYTYSKEE
;
A
#
# COMPACT_ATOMS: atom_id res chain seq x y z
N MET A 1 -62.96 -12.73 -39.44
CA MET A 1 -61.86 -11.73 -39.52
C MET A 1 -61.05 -11.84 -38.24
N VAL A 2 -59.94 -12.59 -38.26
CA VAL A 2 -59.20 -12.99 -37.03
C VAL A 2 -58.07 -11.99 -36.79
N LYS A 3 -58.16 -11.21 -35.70
CA LYS A 3 -57.08 -10.34 -35.22
C LYS A 3 -55.93 -11.22 -34.69
N ARG A 4 -54.75 -11.11 -35.30
CA ARG A 4 -53.52 -11.75 -34.80
C ARG A 4 -52.78 -10.74 -33.91
N LEU A 5 -52.72 -11.04 -32.62
CA LEU A 5 -51.88 -10.34 -31.65
C LEU A 5 -50.42 -10.81 -31.85
N LEU A 6 -49.52 -9.89 -32.19
CA LEU A 6 -48.07 -10.13 -32.16
C LEU A 6 -47.57 -9.86 -30.74
N ILE A 7 -47.22 -10.91 -30.02
CA ILE A 7 -46.51 -10.82 -28.75
C ILE A 7 -45.02 -10.68 -29.08
N VAL A 8 -44.47 -9.48 -28.85
CA VAL A 8 -43.02 -9.25 -28.88
C VAL A 8 -42.45 -9.81 -27.58
N ALA A 9 -41.83 -10.99 -27.64
CA ALA A 9 -41.07 -11.53 -26.54
C ALA A 9 -39.75 -10.74 -26.41
N LEU A 10 -39.68 -9.87 -25.42
CA LEU A 10 -38.44 -9.20 -25.03
C LEU A 10 -37.55 -10.25 -24.33
N VAL A 11 -36.65 -10.88 -25.08
CA VAL A 11 -35.61 -11.75 -24.53
C VAL A 11 -34.62 -10.86 -23.79
N ALA A 12 -34.77 -10.75 -22.47
CA ALA A 12 -33.74 -10.20 -21.59
C ALA A 12 -32.59 -11.21 -21.54
N MET A 13 -31.63 -11.08 -22.46
CA MET A 13 -30.35 -11.77 -22.32
C MET A 13 -29.63 -11.17 -21.12
N PRO A 14 -29.22 -11.95 -20.10
CA PRO A 14 -28.24 -11.47 -19.15
C PRO A 14 -26.96 -11.19 -19.95
N LEU A 15 -26.52 -9.93 -19.97
CA LEU A 15 -25.16 -9.58 -20.36
C LEU A 15 -24.24 -10.31 -19.38
N GLN A 16 -23.78 -11.51 -19.73
CA GLN A 16 -22.69 -12.15 -19.01
C GLN A 16 -21.45 -11.28 -19.24
N SER A 17 -21.22 -10.36 -18.32
CA SER A 17 -19.91 -9.76 -18.13
C SER A 17 -18.96 -10.89 -17.76
N HIS A 18 -18.27 -11.46 -18.75
CA HIS A 18 -17.08 -12.28 -18.49
C HIS A 18 -15.94 -11.34 -18.15
N ALA A 19 -16.03 -10.71 -16.98
CA ALA A 19 -14.88 -10.07 -16.37
C ALA A 19 -13.85 -11.16 -16.08
N GLN A 20 -12.70 -11.11 -16.74
CA GLN A 20 -11.63 -12.04 -16.49
C GLN A 20 -10.99 -11.69 -15.14
N SER A 21 -11.57 -12.20 -14.05
CA SER A 21 -10.97 -12.10 -12.72
C SER A 21 -9.61 -12.79 -12.75
N SER A 22 -8.58 -12.07 -12.31
CA SER A 22 -7.24 -12.64 -12.22
C SER A 22 -6.70 -12.46 -10.81
N VAL A 23 -6.08 -13.52 -10.30
CA VAL A 23 -5.26 -13.47 -9.09
C VAL A 23 -3.82 -13.66 -9.52
N THR A 24 -2.96 -12.75 -9.10
CA THR A 24 -1.53 -12.74 -9.39
C THR A 24 -0.76 -12.94 -8.09
N LEU A 25 0.07 -13.97 -8.04
CA LEU A 25 1.15 -14.08 -7.07
C LEU A 25 2.31 -13.19 -7.52
N PHE A 26 2.79 -12.34 -6.64
CA PHE A 26 3.93 -11.46 -6.88
C PHE A 26 4.88 -11.49 -5.69
N GLY A 27 6.11 -11.06 -5.91
CA GLY A 27 7.11 -10.98 -4.86
C GLY A 27 8.47 -10.56 -5.37
N LEU A 28 9.37 -10.31 -4.43
CA LEU A 28 10.77 -10.00 -4.63
C LEU A 28 11.54 -10.67 -3.50
N LEU A 29 12.58 -11.42 -3.80
CA LEU A 29 13.41 -12.07 -2.78
C LEU A 29 14.85 -11.57 -2.90
N ASP A 30 15.44 -11.26 -1.76
CA ASP A 30 16.81 -10.80 -1.58
C ASP A 30 17.42 -11.49 -0.36
N GLU A 31 18.44 -12.29 -0.62
CA GLU A 31 19.24 -13.03 0.36
C GLU A 31 20.69 -13.04 -0.10
N GLY A 32 21.62 -12.83 0.83
CA GLY A 32 23.04 -12.83 0.50
C GLY A 32 23.94 -13.14 1.68
N VAL A 33 25.23 -13.29 1.39
CA VAL A 33 26.27 -13.40 2.43
C VAL A 33 26.85 -12.02 2.68
N THR A 34 26.80 -11.55 3.92
CA THR A 34 27.41 -10.29 4.35
C THR A 34 28.68 -10.56 5.16
N TYR A 35 29.76 -9.87 4.80
CA TYR A 35 30.96 -9.73 5.61
C TYR A 35 30.98 -8.35 6.26
N VAL A 36 31.03 -8.31 7.59
CA VAL A 36 31.24 -7.09 8.38
C VAL A 36 32.62 -7.17 9.00
N SER A 37 33.52 -6.26 8.63
CA SER A 37 34.90 -6.26 9.13
C SER A 37 35.02 -5.92 10.62
N ASN A 38 34.02 -5.23 11.19
CA ASN A 38 33.96 -4.89 12.61
C ASN A 38 32.52 -4.88 13.14
N ALA A 39 32.07 -6.02 13.62
CA ALA A 39 30.84 -6.21 14.38
C ALA A 39 31.20 -6.41 15.86
N GLY A 40 31.28 -5.32 16.62
CA GLY A 40 31.59 -5.38 18.06
C GLY A 40 33.04 -5.76 18.36
N GLY A 41 33.98 -5.34 17.52
CA GLY A 41 35.42 -5.58 17.69
C GLY A 41 35.99 -6.76 16.90
N HIS A 42 35.15 -7.54 16.20
CA HIS A 42 35.58 -8.70 15.42
C HIS A 42 34.94 -8.72 14.03
N SER A 43 35.50 -9.52 13.11
CA SER A 43 34.88 -9.77 11.81
C SER A 43 33.69 -10.73 11.96
N LEU A 44 32.63 -10.49 11.19
CA LEU A 44 31.42 -11.32 11.14
C LEU A 44 31.12 -11.69 9.69
N VAL A 45 30.88 -12.97 9.43
CA VAL A 45 30.30 -13.48 8.18
C VAL A 45 28.93 -14.06 8.52
N GLN A 46 27.89 -13.62 7.84
CA GLN A 46 26.53 -14.10 8.09
C GLN A 46 25.68 -14.11 6.82
N MET A 47 24.65 -14.96 6.81
CA MET A 47 23.53 -14.80 5.89
C MET A 47 22.76 -13.52 6.26
N ALA A 48 22.30 -12.80 5.26
CA ALA A 48 21.67 -11.51 5.40
C ALA A 48 20.48 -11.42 4.46
N SER A 49 19.31 -11.32 5.07
CA SER A 49 18.01 -11.23 4.41
C SER A 49 17.64 -9.77 4.19
N GLY A 50 17.25 -9.45 2.95
CA GLY A 50 16.63 -8.18 2.59
C GLY A 50 17.52 -6.94 2.69
N ILE A 51 18.81 -7.06 2.36
CA ILE A 51 19.80 -5.98 2.46
C ILE A 51 19.70 -4.98 1.32
N GLN A 52 19.59 -5.45 0.08
CA GLN A 52 19.45 -4.63 -1.13
C GLN A 52 17.99 -4.25 -1.39
N ALA A 53 17.05 -5.15 -1.10
CA ALA A 53 15.62 -4.93 -1.23
C ALA A 53 14.84 -5.71 -0.18
N PRO A 54 13.68 -5.25 0.28
CA PRO A 54 12.84 -6.06 1.15
C PRO A 54 12.42 -7.36 0.45
N ASN A 55 12.40 -8.44 1.22
CA ASN A 55 11.74 -9.68 0.85
C ASN A 55 10.23 -9.47 0.84
N LEU A 56 9.56 -9.79 -0.25
CA LEU A 56 8.14 -9.55 -0.46
C LEU A 56 7.50 -10.78 -1.08
N LEU A 57 6.33 -11.13 -0.56
CA LEU A 57 5.49 -12.18 -1.12
C LEU A 57 4.03 -11.79 -0.93
N GLY A 58 3.29 -11.70 -2.02
CA GLY A 58 1.94 -11.19 -1.99
C GLY A 58 1.03 -11.72 -3.09
N LEU A 59 -0.26 -11.55 -2.86
CA LEU A 59 -1.34 -11.85 -3.79
C LEU A 59 -2.07 -10.56 -4.10
N ARG A 60 -2.34 -10.32 -5.38
CA ARG A 60 -3.26 -9.26 -5.79
C ARG A 60 -4.30 -9.83 -6.71
N GLY A 61 -5.51 -9.31 -6.65
CA GLY A 61 -6.56 -9.67 -7.60
C GLY A 61 -7.30 -8.45 -8.11
N VAL A 62 -7.81 -8.57 -9.32
CA VAL A 62 -8.57 -7.53 -10.01
C VAL A 62 -9.75 -8.18 -10.72
N GLU A 63 -10.92 -7.58 -10.57
CA GLU A 63 -12.17 -7.97 -11.23
C GLU A 63 -12.82 -6.73 -11.84
N ASP A 64 -12.99 -6.73 -13.16
CA ASP A 64 -13.73 -5.69 -13.86
C ASP A 64 -15.22 -5.84 -13.58
N LEU A 65 -15.86 -4.83 -13.02
CA LEU A 65 -17.30 -4.89 -12.74
C LEU A 65 -18.13 -4.31 -13.91
N GLY A 66 -17.46 -3.85 -14.96
CA GLY A 66 -18.06 -3.11 -16.06
C GLY A 66 -18.32 -1.64 -15.71
N GLY A 67 -18.70 -0.85 -16.72
CA GLY A 67 -19.10 0.55 -16.51
C GLY A 67 -17.99 1.47 -15.97
N GLY A 68 -16.71 1.07 -16.08
CA GLY A 68 -15.57 1.80 -15.53
C GLY A 68 -15.31 1.55 -14.03
N TYR A 69 -15.92 0.51 -13.46
CA TYR A 69 -15.71 0.07 -12.09
C TYR A 69 -14.83 -1.18 -12.04
N THR A 70 -13.98 -1.26 -11.03
CA THR A 70 -13.07 -2.39 -10.85
C THR A 70 -12.91 -2.69 -9.38
N ALA A 71 -13.23 -3.91 -8.96
CA ALA A 71 -12.91 -4.41 -7.63
C ALA A 71 -11.47 -4.94 -7.62
N PHE A 72 -10.76 -4.76 -6.52
CA PHE A 72 -9.42 -5.30 -6.36
C PHE A 72 -9.12 -5.63 -4.90
N PHE A 73 -8.09 -6.46 -4.70
CA PHE A 73 -7.49 -6.70 -3.39
C PHE A 73 -5.98 -6.80 -3.50
N VAL A 74 -5.31 -6.51 -2.39
CA VAL A 74 -3.87 -6.72 -2.19
C VAL A 74 -3.66 -7.37 -0.83
N LEU A 75 -2.87 -8.42 -0.79
CA LEU A 75 -2.35 -9.06 0.41
C LEU A 75 -0.84 -9.16 0.23
N ASP A 76 -0.08 -8.58 1.15
CA ASP A 76 1.36 -8.46 1.02
C ASP A 76 2.08 -8.69 2.35
N SER A 77 3.15 -9.48 2.26
CA SER A 77 3.98 -9.95 3.36
C SER A 77 5.43 -9.53 3.17
N GLN A 78 6.17 -9.46 4.27
CA GLN A 78 7.61 -9.22 4.22
C GLN A 78 8.33 -10.19 5.18
N PRO A 79 8.66 -11.41 4.69
CA PRO A 79 9.35 -12.41 5.51
C PRO A 79 10.85 -12.16 5.59
N ASP A 80 11.44 -12.37 6.75
CA ASP A 80 12.86 -12.63 6.87
C ASP A 80 13.16 -14.06 6.40
N LEU A 81 14.03 -14.24 5.40
CA LEU A 81 14.27 -15.55 4.79
C LEU A 81 15.10 -16.49 5.67
N ASN A 82 15.86 -15.96 6.62
CA ASN A 82 16.69 -16.75 7.54
C ASN A 82 15.89 -17.31 8.71
N THR A 83 14.85 -16.60 9.16
CA THR A 83 14.09 -16.92 10.38
C THR A 83 12.61 -17.17 10.15
N GLY A 84 12.07 -16.83 8.98
CA GLY A 84 10.65 -16.88 8.65
C GLY A 84 9.80 -15.83 9.37
N LYS A 85 10.41 -14.96 10.19
CA LYS A 85 9.69 -13.90 10.91
C LYS A 85 9.09 -12.91 9.93
N GLN A 86 7.84 -12.52 10.17
CA GLN A 86 7.14 -11.57 9.33
C GLN A 86 7.31 -10.15 9.87
N ASN A 87 7.59 -9.19 8.99
CA ASN A 87 7.42 -7.78 9.34
C ASN A 87 5.94 -7.50 9.66
N GLY A 88 5.67 -6.77 10.75
CA GLY A 88 4.32 -6.56 11.26
C GLY A 88 3.67 -7.80 11.92
N GLY A 89 4.43 -8.88 12.15
CA GLY A 89 4.02 -10.03 12.97
C GLY A 89 3.07 -11.04 12.30
N ALA A 90 2.63 -10.79 11.07
CA ALA A 90 1.75 -11.68 10.32
C ALA A 90 2.04 -11.64 8.81
N PHE A 91 1.58 -12.64 8.06
CA PHE A 91 1.70 -12.66 6.60
C PHE A 91 1.03 -11.43 5.94
N THR A 92 0.01 -10.85 6.55
CA THR A 92 -0.64 -9.62 6.08
C THR A 92 -0.12 -8.35 6.75
N GLY A 93 1.11 -8.41 7.28
CA GLY A 93 1.68 -7.37 8.14
C GLY A 93 2.13 -6.10 7.40
N ARG A 94 2.29 -6.16 6.07
CA ARG A 94 2.69 -5.00 5.26
C ARG A 94 1.48 -4.26 4.71
N GLU A 95 0.78 -4.82 3.74
CA GLU A 95 -0.47 -4.29 3.21
C GLU A 95 -1.51 -5.40 3.09
N SER A 96 -2.76 -5.10 3.44
CA SER A 96 -3.87 -6.03 3.31
C SER A 96 -5.17 -5.26 3.20
N TYR A 97 -5.63 -5.03 1.97
CA TYR A 97 -6.80 -4.20 1.71
C TYR A 97 -7.59 -4.65 0.49
N VAL A 98 -8.86 -4.27 0.47
CA VAL A 98 -9.76 -4.42 -0.67
C VAL A 98 -10.19 -3.03 -1.12
N GLY A 99 -10.62 -2.89 -2.38
CA GLY A 99 -11.10 -1.62 -2.85
C GLY A 99 -11.92 -1.69 -4.13
N LEU A 100 -12.51 -0.55 -4.44
CA LEU A 100 -13.30 -0.29 -5.63
C LEU A 100 -12.73 0.95 -6.33
N ALA A 101 -12.17 0.75 -7.51
CA ALA A 101 -11.86 1.83 -8.43
C ALA A 101 -13.14 2.20 -9.22
N SER A 102 -13.33 3.48 -9.45
CA SER A 102 -14.46 4.06 -10.19
C SER A 102 -13.96 5.13 -11.16
N PRO A 103 -14.82 5.68 -12.04
CA PRO A 103 -14.46 6.82 -12.88
C PRO A 103 -14.02 8.08 -12.12
N TYR A 104 -14.34 8.20 -10.83
CA TYR A 104 -14.09 9.39 -10.01
C TYR A 104 -12.87 9.26 -9.08
N GLY A 105 -12.46 8.03 -8.80
CA GLY A 105 -11.40 7.73 -7.84
C GLY A 105 -11.51 6.31 -7.31
N THR A 106 -10.68 6.00 -6.32
CA THR A 106 -10.55 4.69 -5.69
C THR A 106 -10.89 4.82 -4.22
N LEU A 107 -11.80 3.97 -3.74
CA LEU A 107 -12.09 3.78 -2.32
C LEU A 107 -11.52 2.41 -1.90
N SER A 108 -10.72 2.38 -0.85
CA SER A 108 -10.15 1.14 -0.30
C SER A 108 -10.28 1.07 1.21
N MET A 109 -10.26 -0.15 1.73
CA MET A 109 -10.40 -0.44 3.14
C MET A 109 -9.48 -1.58 3.58
N GLY A 110 -8.84 -1.42 4.73
CA GLY A 110 -7.97 -2.44 5.33
C GLY A 110 -6.71 -1.85 5.94
N ARG A 111 -5.58 -2.51 5.71
CA ARG A 111 -4.24 -2.08 6.12
C ARG A 111 -3.47 -1.59 4.91
N GLN A 112 -3.08 -0.32 4.92
CA GLN A 112 -2.50 0.36 3.77
C GLN A 112 -1.72 1.59 4.20
N PHE A 113 -0.78 2.05 3.37
CA PHE A 113 -0.01 3.26 3.65
C PHE A 113 -0.84 4.53 3.62
N ASP A 114 -0.42 5.53 4.39
CA ASP A 114 -1.05 6.85 4.43
C ASP A 114 -0.42 7.82 3.41
N TYR A 115 -0.95 9.04 3.33
CA TYR A 115 -0.54 9.99 2.30
C TYR A 115 0.85 10.60 2.52
N MET A 116 1.43 10.53 3.73
CA MET A 116 2.82 10.95 3.92
C MET A 116 3.75 10.09 3.07
N PHE A 117 3.53 8.78 3.05
CA PHE A 117 4.29 7.87 2.22
C PHE A 117 3.92 7.99 0.74
N ASP A 118 2.63 7.90 0.40
CA ASP A 118 2.20 7.87 -0.99
C ASP A 118 2.56 9.15 -1.75
N ASN A 119 2.33 10.32 -1.16
CA ASN A 119 2.52 11.58 -1.86
C ASN A 119 3.95 12.10 -1.75
N LEU A 120 4.61 11.96 -0.60
CA LEU A 120 5.95 12.55 -0.44
C LEU A 120 7.07 11.60 -0.86
N SER A 121 6.79 10.30 -0.95
CA SER A 121 7.78 9.30 -1.35
C SER A 121 7.42 8.62 -2.66
N VAL A 122 6.26 7.96 -2.75
CA VAL A 122 5.89 7.20 -3.96
C VAL A 122 5.68 8.12 -5.16
N ALA A 123 4.98 9.26 -5.01
CA ALA A 123 4.78 10.20 -6.12
C ALA A 123 6.09 10.91 -6.54
N ARG A 124 7.02 11.09 -5.61
CA ARG A 124 8.31 11.76 -5.86
C ARG A 124 9.31 10.85 -6.56
N TRP A 125 9.50 9.65 -6.03
CA TRP A 125 10.57 8.74 -6.43
C TRP A 125 10.08 7.52 -7.23
N GLY A 126 8.77 7.34 -7.33
CA GLY A 126 8.11 6.29 -8.09
C GLY A 126 7.63 5.11 -7.25
N HIS A 127 6.85 4.24 -7.90
CA HIS A 127 6.28 3.01 -7.31
C HIS A 127 7.32 1.96 -6.91
N GLN A 128 8.61 2.22 -7.13
CA GLN A 128 9.70 1.34 -6.74
C GLN A 128 10.12 1.55 -5.28
N ILE A 129 9.81 2.69 -4.65
CA ILE A 129 10.22 2.97 -3.27
C ILE A 129 9.79 1.90 -2.25
N PRO A 130 8.57 1.33 -2.31
CA PRO A 130 8.20 0.23 -1.41
C PRO A 130 9.03 -1.05 -1.60
N PHE A 131 9.86 -1.12 -2.64
CA PHE A 131 10.67 -2.28 -3.06
C PHE A 131 12.17 -2.01 -3.02
N VAL A 132 12.61 -0.84 -2.53
CA VAL A 132 14.04 -0.57 -2.28
C VAL A 132 14.37 -0.74 -0.81
N SER A 133 15.62 -1.10 -0.54
CA SER A 133 16.07 -1.24 0.83
C SER A 133 16.21 0.10 1.55
N LEU A 134 15.87 0.07 2.85
CA LEU A 134 16.03 1.18 3.77
C LEU A 134 17.50 1.56 4.01
N TYR A 135 18.47 0.69 3.67
CA TYR A 135 19.90 1.05 3.66
C TYR A 135 20.21 2.20 2.68
N GLN A 136 19.33 2.45 1.70
CA GLN A 136 19.46 3.52 0.71
C GLN A 136 18.70 4.79 1.10
N LEU A 137 17.86 4.76 2.15
CA LEU A 137 17.10 5.92 2.61
C LEU A 137 17.89 6.75 3.64
N PRO A 138 17.67 8.07 3.70
CA PRO A 138 18.28 8.92 4.73
C PRO A 138 17.96 8.38 6.13
N GLY A 139 18.99 7.94 6.87
CA GLY A 139 18.84 7.34 8.19
C GLY A 139 18.48 5.86 8.19
N GLY A 140 19.08 5.04 7.30
CA GLY A 140 18.93 3.58 7.22
C GLY A 140 19.12 2.82 8.56
N PRO A 141 19.27 1.48 8.59
CA PRO A 141 19.21 0.68 9.82
C PRO A 141 20.48 0.80 10.70
N PHE A 142 20.92 2.04 10.96
CA PHE A 142 22.09 2.42 11.71
C PHE A 142 21.68 2.82 13.12
N SER A 143 21.14 1.87 13.88
CA SER A 143 20.81 2.06 15.31
C SER A 143 22.02 2.53 16.14
N LYS A 144 23.25 2.39 15.62
CA LYS A 144 24.51 2.79 16.27
C LYS A 144 24.94 4.25 16.01
N LEU A 145 24.26 5.01 15.15
CA LEU A 145 24.60 6.42 14.86
C LEU A 145 24.04 7.42 15.87
N GLY A 146 23.40 6.95 16.96
CA GLY A 146 22.96 7.83 18.06
C GLY A 146 21.87 8.83 17.70
N THR A 147 21.26 8.70 16.52
CA THR A 147 20.04 9.44 16.18
C THR A 147 18.89 8.86 17.01
N PRO A 148 18.09 9.68 17.70
CA PRO A 148 17.03 9.20 18.60
C PRO A 148 15.81 8.65 17.85
N LEU A 149 16.00 7.72 16.90
CA LEU A 149 14.94 7.05 16.16
C LEU A 149 15.33 5.60 15.87
N GLY A 150 15.07 4.75 16.87
CA GLY A 150 14.92 3.30 16.71
C GLY A 150 13.52 2.90 16.21
N THR A 151 12.78 3.82 15.61
CA THR A 151 11.47 3.61 15.00
C THR A 151 11.55 4.02 13.54
N PHE A 152 11.15 3.11 12.66
CA PHE A 152 11.34 3.18 11.21
C PHE A 152 10.70 4.39 10.51
N ASP A 153 9.93 5.25 11.19
CA ASP A 153 9.30 6.39 10.52
C ASP A 153 8.71 7.48 11.45
N TYR A 154 9.52 8.38 12.02
CA TYR A 154 8.97 9.53 12.76
C TYR A 154 8.16 10.49 11.87
N THR A 155 8.48 10.52 10.56
CA THR A 155 7.87 11.43 9.58
C THR A 155 6.81 10.77 8.72
N ARG A 156 6.59 9.46 8.86
CA ARG A 156 5.66 8.63 8.05
C ARG A 156 5.98 8.59 6.53
N ILE A 157 7.14 9.07 6.11
CA ILE A 157 7.57 9.13 4.70
C ILE A 157 8.40 7.92 4.26
N ALA A 158 8.91 7.11 5.19
CA ALA A 158 9.65 5.89 4.87
C ALA A 158 8.71 4.71 4.55
N GLY A 159 7.43 4.81 4.92
CA GLY A 159 6.48 3.71 4.77
C GLY A 159 6.79 2.57 5.74
N GLY A 160 7.29 2.91 6.93
CA GLY A 160 7.65 1.91 7.95
C GLY A 160 6.42 1.18 8.51
N GLU A 161 5.26 1.85 8.53
CA GLU A 161 4.03 1.29 9.10
C GLU A 161 2.79 1.67 8.28
N ALA A 162 2.18 0.66 7.66
CA ALA A 162 0.84 0.78 7.11
C ALA A 162 -0.20 0.89 8.24
N THR A 163 -1.20 1.74 8.04
CA THR A 163 -2.25 1.95 9.04
C THR A 163 -3.30 0.84 8.90
N PRO A 164 -3.50 0.00 9.93
CA PRO A 164 -4.57 -1.00 9.95
C PRO A 164 -5.94 -0.34 10.12
N ASN A 165 -7.00 -1.10 9.88
CA ASN A 165 -8.39 -0.68 10.10
C ASN A 165 -8.65 0.72 9.53
N SER A 166 -8.35 0.91 8.26
CA SER A 166 -8.45 2.21 7.61
C SER A 166 -9.40 2.20 6.41
N VAL A 167 -9.95 3.37 6.10
CA VAL A 167 -10.65 3.66 4.86
C VAL A 167 -9.90 4.80 4.17
N LYS A 168 -9.62 4.65 2.88
CA LYS A 168 -8.90 5.65 2.08
C LYS A 168 -9.62 5.90 0.77
N PHE A 169 -9.74 7.17 0.42
CA PHE A 169 -10.20 7.60 -0.89
C PHE A 169 -9.10 8.40 -1.59
N THR A 170 -8.79 8.05 -2.84
CA THR A 170 -7.89 8.77 -3.73
C THR A 170 -8.63 9.15 -5.01
N SER A 171 -8.65 10.43 -5.37
CA SER A 171 -9.32 10.90 -6.57
C SER A 171 -8.62 10.44 -7.85
N LYS A 172 -9.35 10.43 -8.98
CA LYS A 172 -8.70 10.42 -10.30
C LYS A 172 -7.85 11.68 -10.49
N ASN A 173 -6.99 11.64 -11.51
CA ASN A 173 -6.27 12.82 -11.97
C ASN A 173 -7.23 13.71 -12.78
N TYR A 174 -7.38 14.96 -12.35
CA TYR A 174 -8.15 16.00 -13.02
C TYR A 174 -7.20 17.10 -13.47
N ALA A 175 -6.82 17.07 -14.76
CA ALA A 175 -5.92 18.05 -15.38
C ALA A 175 -4.60 18.26 -14.60
N GLY A 176 -3.98 17.16 -14.17
CA GLY A 176 -2.74 17.17 -13.40
C GLY A 176 -2.95 17.11 -11.88
N PHE A 177 -4.14 17.42 -11.37
CA PHE A 177 -4.42 17.44 -9.93
C PHE A 177 -5.04 16.13 -9.44
N ASN A 178 -4.55 15.58 -8.33
CA ASN A 178 -5.24 14.54 -7.56
C ASN A 178 -5.16 14.83 -6.07
N PHE A 179 -6.11 14.29 -5.32
CA PHE A 179 -6.18 14.47 -3.87
C PHE A 179 -6.79 13.24 -3.21
N GLY A 180 -6.67 13.16 -1.89
CA GLY A 180 -7.26 12.08 -1.14
C GLY A 180 -7.28 12.31 0.35
N ALA A 181 -8.08 11.48 1.02
CA ALA A 181 -8.23 11.46 2.46
C ALA A 181 -8.29 10.02 2.96
N MET A 182 -7.83 9.82 4.18
CA MET A 182 -7.79 8.53 4.83
C MET A 182 -8.11 8.69 6.31
N TYR A 183 -8.85 7.72 6.83
CA TYR A 183 -9.17 7.61 8.24
C TYR A 183 -8.82 6.21 8.73
N GLY A 184 -7.91 6.12 9.71
CA GLY A 184 -7.63 4.92 10.50
C GLY A 184 -8.48 4.92 11.76
N PHE A 185 -9.30 3.89 11.92
CA PHE A 185 -10.11 3.67 13.12
C PHE A 185 -9.24 3.19 14.29
N SER A 186 -9.80 3.22 15.50
CA SER A 186 -9.14 2.64 16.67
C SER A 186 -8.93 1.15 16.47
N ASN A 187 -7.77 0.67 16.92
CA ASN A 187 -7.44 -0.76 16.98
C ASN A 187 -7.86 -1.41 18.31
N ILE A 188 -8.49 -0.65 19.21
CA ILE A 188 -8.96 -1.11 20.52
C ILE A 188 -10.49 -1.19 20.48
N ALA A 189 -11.02 -2.39 20.74
CA ALA A 189 -12.47 -2.62 20.74
C ALA A 189 -13.14 -1.73 21.80
N GLY A 190 -14.16 -0.97 21.40
CA GLY A 190 -14.91 -0.08 22.28
C GLY A 190 -14.26 1.29 22.57
N ALA A 191 -13.03 1.54 22.09
CA ALA A 191 -12.36 2.84 22.24
C ALA A 191 -12.59 3.75 21.03
N THR A 192 -13.77 4.37 20.96
CA THR A 192 -14.06 5.32 19.87
C THR A 192 -13.29 6.63 20.10
N GLY A 193 -12.44 7.00 19.13
CA GLY A 193 -11.73 8.29 19.14
C GLY A 193 -10.37 8.29 19.83
N SER A 194 -9.83 7.12 20.12
CA SER A 194 -8.47 6.92 20.67
C SER A 194 -7.66 6.05 19.71
N ASN A 195 -6.36 6.32 19.57
CA ASN A 195 -5.48 5.63 18.62
C ASN A 195 -6.01 5.66 17.18
N ASN A 196 -6.52 6.82 16.75
CA ASN A 196 -7.06 7.04 15.41
C ASN A 196 -6.13 7.93 14.58
N LEU A 197 -6.22 7.80 13.26
CA LEU A 197 -5.35 8.50 12.32
C LEU A 197 -6.18 9.18 11.23
N MET A 198 -5.85 10.44 10.92
CA MET A 198 -6.37 11.15 9.75
C MET A 198 -5.21 11.50 8.84
N SER A 199 -5.31 11.20 7.56
CA SER A 199 -4.27 11.53 6.59
C SER A 199 -4.88 12.13 5.33
N PHE A 200 -4.22 13.16 4.80
CA PHE A 200 -4.64 13.89 3.61
C PHE A 200 -3.46 14.03 2.67
N GLY A 201 -3.73 14.00 1.38
CA GLY A 201 -2.72 14.17 0.33
C GLY A 201 -3.26 14.94 -0.85
N ALA A 202 -2.41 15.74 -1.49
CA ALA A 202 -2.65 16.34 -2.79
C ALA A 202 -1.38 16.32 -3.65
N ASN A 203 -1.55 16.09 -4.95
CA ASN A 203 -0.48 16.16 -5.94
C ASN A 203 -0.93 17.02 -7.13
N TYR A 204 0.03 17.70 -7.74
CA TYR A 204 -0.14 18.42 -9.00
C TYR A 204 1.04 18.14 -9.92
N ASP A 205 0.73 17.64 -11.12
CA ASP A 205 1.69 17.35 -12.18
C ASP A 205 1.27 18.07 -13.47
N SER A 206 2.10 19.01 -13.95
CA SER A 206 1.86 19.72 -15.21
C SER A 206 3.17 20.09 -15.89
N GLY A 207 3.47 19.40 -16.99
CA GLY A 207 4.73 19.57 -17.72
C GLY A 207 5.94 19.34 -16.79
N PRO A 208 6.86 20.32 -16.63
CA PRO A 208 8.03 20.18 -15.76
C PRO A 208 7.74 20.41 -14.27
N LEU A 209 6.54 20.89 -13.89
CA LEU A 209 6.20 21.20 -12.50
C LEU A 209 5.53 20.00 -11.84
N ARG A 210 6.10 19.57 -10.70
CA ARG A 210 5.49 18.61 -9.77
C ARG A 210 5.44 19.22 -8.37
N LEU A 211 4.27 19.17 -7.75
CA LEU A 211 4.04 19.56 -6.35
C LEU A 211 3.36 18.41 -5.62
N ASN A 212 3.89 18.04 -4.46
CA ASN A 212 3.32 17.01 -3.60
C ASN A 212 3.16 17.58 -2.19
N ALA A 213 1.99 17.39 -1.59
CA ALA A 213 1.70 17.78 -0.22
C ALA A 213 0.94 16.66 0.46
N ALA A 214 1.22 16.47 1.75
CA ALA A 214 0.46 15.57 2.59
C ALA A 214 0.52 16.02 4.04
N TYR A 215 -0.44 15.54 4.83
CA TYR A 215 -0.53 15.79 6.26
C TYR A 215 -1.15 14.57 6.93
N THR A 216 -0.51 14.04 7.96
CA THR A 216 -1.04 12.97 8.78
C THR A 216 -1.07 13.42 10.24
N TYR A 217 -2.24 13.28 10.86
CA TYR A 217 -2.45 13.46 12.29
C TYR A 217 -2.77 12.11 12.92
N SER A 218 -1.94 11.68 13.86
CA SER A 218 -2.17 10.50 14.68
C SER A 218 -2.46 10.95 16.10
N LYS A 219 -3.52 10.42 16.70
CA LYS A 219 -3.81 10.63 18.12
C LYS A 219 -3.38 9.38 18.89
N GLU A 220 -2.26 9.47 19.57
CA GLU A 220 -1.77 8.44 20.49
C GLU A 220 -2.36 8.69 21.88
N GLU A 221 -2.84 7.63 22.54
CA GLU A 221 -3.24 7.65 23.96
C GLU A 221 -2.10 7.13 24.83
#